data_AF-A0A699JYV3-F1
#
_entry.id   AF-A0A699JYV3-F1
#
_cell.length_a   1.000
_cell.length_b   1.000
_cell.length_c   1.000
_cell.angle_alpha   90.00
_cell.angle_beta   90.00
_cell.angle_gamma   90.00
#
_symmetry.space_group_name_H-M   'P 1'
#
loop_
_entity.id
_entity.type
_entity.pdbx_description
1 polymer ?
#
loop_
_entity_poly.entity_id
_entity_poly.type
_entity_poly.pdbx_seq_one_letter_code
_entity_poly.pdbx_strand_id
1 'polypeptide(L)'
;SAAASVESEALFSGMKDYEEYRKRMNGGITHKALLVDAVGTLVVPSQPMAQIYRQIGEKYGVKLSEDEILMRYRRAYEQPWGRSRIRYVDDGRPFWQHIVNSSTGCSDSQYFEELYNYYTTDKAWHLCDPNAEKVFKALKKAGVKLAIVSNFDTRLRPLLRALNCDHWFDALAVSAEVVITFASGDRGQGFDPHFLQGRRSFSTFGRTGSSLSTLG
;
A
#
# COMPACT_ATOMS: atom_id res chain seq x y z
N SER A 1 21.71 36.16 1.28
CA SER A 1 21.97 35.83 2.69
C SER A 1 23.08 34.79 2.72
N ALA A 2 24.27 35.16 3.20
CA ALA A 2 25.45 34.28 3.27
C ALA A 2 25.35 33.24 4.40
N ALA A 3 24.51 33.48 5.41
CA ALA A 3 24.30 32.56 6.52
C ALA A 3 23.55 31.28 6.10
N ALA A 4 22.53 31.42 5.23
CA ALA A 4 21.75 30.29 4.74
C ALA A 4 22.58 29.33 3.84
N SER A 5 23.56 29.85 3.11
CA SER A 5 24.48 29.05 2.30
C SER A 5 25.43 28.23 3.18
N VAL A 6 25.98 28.83 4.25
CA VAL A 6 26.93 28.19 5.16
C VAL A 6 26.25 27.11 6.02
N GLU A 7 25.01 27.34 6.47
CA GLU A 7 24.21 26.30 7.15
C GLU A 7 23.87 25.14 6.22
N SER A 8 23.57 25.40 4.95
CA SER A 8 23.29 24.34 3.98
C SER A 8 24.53 23.48 3.68
N GLU A 9 25.71 24.10 3.60
CA GLU A 9 26.99 23.40 3.40
C GLU A 9 27.39 22.56 4.62
N ALA A 10 27.19 23.08 5.83
CA ALA A 10 27.45 22.35 7.06
C ALA A 10 26.50 21.15 7.22
N LEU A 11 25.22 21.29 6.85
CA LEU A 11 24.25 20.19 6.88
C LEU A 11 24.59 19.10 5.84
N PHE A 12 24.97 19.50 4.63
CA PHE A 12 25.40 18.58 3.57
C PHE A 12 26.70 17.86 3.92
N SER A 13 27.65 18.55 4.56
CA SER A 13 28.89 17.95 5.07
C SER A 13 28.59 16.91 6.16
N GLY A 14 27.72 17.26 7.12
CA GLY A 14 27.33 16.34 8.20
C GLY A 14 26.58 15.08 7.69
N MET A 15 25.75 15.22 6.65
CA MET A 15 25.11 14.06 6.00
C MET A 15 26.10 13.19 5.23
N LYS A 16 27.09 13.78 4.55
CA LYS A 16 28.17 13.04 3.88
C LYS A 16 29.03 12.27 4.87
N ASP A 17 29.44 12.91 5.97
CA ASP A 17 30.25 12.28 7.01
C ASP A 17 29.49 11.12 7.69
N TYR A 18 28.17 11.27 7.87
CA TYR A 18 27.32 10.21 8.41
C TYR A 18 27.17 9.02 7.46
N GLU A 19 27.02 9.27 6.15
CA GLU A 19 26.99 8.21 5.13
C GLU A 19 28.32 7.44 5.07
N GLU A 20 29.45 8.14 5.06
CA GLU A 20 30.78 7.52 5.03
C GLU A 20 31.07 6.73 6.31
N TYR A 21 30.73 7.27 7.47
CA TYR A 21 30.82 6.58 8.75
C TYR A 21 30.01 5.27 8.75
N ARG A 22 28.76 5.28 8.25
CA ARG A 22 27.93 4.07 8.15
C ARG A 22 28.46 3.07 7.13
N LYS A 23 28.97 3.53 5.98
CA LYS A 23 29.59 2.64 4.96
C LYS A 23 30.79 1.91 5.52
N ARG A 24 31.60 2.61 6.32
CA ARG A 24 32.84 2.11 6.95
C ARG A 24 32.57 1.09 8.06
N MET A 25 31.46 1.22 8.79
CA MET A 25 31.06 0.28 9.85
C MET A 25 30.35 -0.99 9.32
N ASN A 26 29.62 -0.92 8.21
CA ASN A 26 28.77 -2.03 7.73
C ASN A 26 29.23 -2.65 6.40
N GLY A 27 30.48 -2.45 5.97
CA GLY A 27 31.02 -3.11 4.77
C GLY A 27 30.28 -2.77 3.46
N GLY A 28 29.74 -1.54 3.36
CA GLY A 28 29.04 -1.06 2.16
C GLY A 28 27.52 -1.19 2.17
N ILE A 29 26.91 -2.01 3.04
CA ILE A 29 25.45 -2.10 3.17
C ILE A 29 24.99 -1.51 4.50
N THR A 30 24.49 -0.28 4.43
CA THR A 30 24.18 0.52 5.62
C THR A 30 22.88 0.11 6.31
N HIS A 31 22.06 -0.74 5.72
CA HIS A 31 20.73 -1.12 6.21
C HIS A 31 20.63 -2.63 6.44
N LYS A 32 20.19 -3.03 7.64
CA LYS A 32 20.05 -4.45 8.03
C LYS A 32 18.72 -5.05 7.59
N ALA A 33 17.73 -4.21 7.28
CA ALA A 33 16.40 -4.66 6.86
C ALA A 33 15.77 -3.66 5.87
N LEU A 34 14.88 -4.18 5.02
CA LEU A 34 14.01 -3.42 4.12
C LEU A 34 12.56 -3.84 4.37
N LEU A 35 11.71 -2.86 4.65
CA LEU A 35 10.26 -3.04 4.79
C LEU A 35 9.58 -2.54 3.52
N VAL A 36 8.69 -3.35 2.95
CA VAL A 36 8.06 -3.11 1.66
C VAL A 36 6.55 -3.09 1.85
N ASP A 37 5.89 -2.04 1.37
CA ASP A 37 4.43 -2.07 1.25
C ASP A 37 4.01 -2.98 0.09
N ALA A 38 2.83 -3.58 0.18
CA ALA A 38 2.38 -4.52 -0.85
C ALA A 38 1.74 -3.78 -2.04
N VAL A 39 0.55 -3.22 -1.84
CA VAL A 39 -0.25 -2.66 -2.93
C VAL A 39 0.24 -1.26 -3.28
N GLY A 40 0.59 -1.09 -4.54
CA GLY A 40 1.13 0.15 -5.08
C GLY A 40 2.63 0.33 -4.95
N THR A 41 3.30 -0.64 -4.34
CA THR A 41 4.76 -0.74 -4.33
C THR A 41 5.23 -2.04 -4.97
N LEU A 42 4.82 -3.19 -4.42
CA LEU A 42 5.19 -4.50 -4.96
C LEU A 42 4.22 -4.95 -6.05
N VAL A 43 2.92 -4.84 -5.80
CA VAL A 43 1.86 -5.31 -6.68
C VAL A 43 0.92 -4.18 -7.05
N VAL A 44 0.41 -4.19 -8.28
CA VAL A 44 -0.58 -3.21 -8.76
C VAL A 44 -1.73 -3.92 -9.46
N PRO A 45 -2.95 -3.36 -9.45
CA PRO A 45 -4.09 -3.94 -10.15
C PRO A 45 -3.82 -4.03 -11.65
N SER A 46 -4.15 -5.18 -12.24
CA SER A 46 -4.00 -5.41 -13.69
C SER A 46 -5.04 -4.67 -14.52
N GLN A 47 -6.20 -4.38 -13.92
CA GLN A 47 -7.34 -3.76 -14.59
C GLN A 47 -8.00 -2.74 -13.67
N PRO A 48 -8.66 -1.69 -14.22
CA PRO A 48 -9.45 -0.75 -13.44
C PRO A 48 -10.55 -1.47 -12.64
N MET A 49 -10.68 -1.15 -11.36
CA MET A 49 -11.64 -1.82 -10.47
C MET A 49 -13.08 -1.72 -10.98
N ALA A 50 -13.50 -0.55 -11.46
CA ALA A 50 -14.87 -0.34 -11.93
C ALA A 50 -15.21 -1.22 -13.15
N GLN A 51 -14.23 -1.45 -14.03
CA GLN A 51 -14.38 -2.36 -15.17
C GLN A 51 -14.65 -3.79 -14.69
N ILE A 52 -13.91 -4.27 -13.69
CA ILE A 52 -14.11 -5.62 -13.11
C ILE A 52 -15.47 -5.75 -12.42
N TYR A 53 -15.85 -4.74 -11.63
CA TYR A 53 -17.14 -4.72 -10.95
C TYR A 53 -18.28 -4.80 -11.96
N ARG A 54 -18.19 -4.04 -13.05
CA ARG A 54 -19.16 -4.11 -14.14
C ARG A 54 -19.15 -5.48 -14.83
N GLN A 55 -18.00 -5.95 -15.31
CA GLN A 55 -17.87 -7.21 -16.06
C GLN A 55 -18.38 -8.42 -15.28
N ILE A 56 -17.98 -8.56 -14.02
CA ILE A 56 -18.46 -9.66 -13.16
C ILE A 56 -19.93 -9.42 -12.79
N GLY A 57 -20.35 -8.16 -12.63
CA GLY A 57 -21.71 -7.78 -12.22
C GLY A 57 -22.77 -7.94 -13.30
N GLU A 58 -22.40 -7.96 -14.59
CA GLU A 58 -23.35 -8.05 -15.71
C GLU A 58 -24.27 -9.28 -15.59
N LYS A 59 -23.74 -10.44 -15.17
CA LYS A 59 -24.53 -11.65 -14.95
C LYS A 59 -25.46 -11.59 -13.73
N TYR A 60 -25.19 -10.69 -12.79
CA TYR A 60 -25.99 -10.44 -11.59
C TYR A 60 -26.93 -9.24 -11.76
N GLY A 61 -27.05 -8.70 -12.99
CA GLY A 61 -27.96 -7.61 -13.31
C GLY A 61 -27.41 -6.21 -13.03
N VAL A 62 -26.10 -6.05 -12.79
CA VAL A 62 -25.47 -4.72 -12.70
C VAL A 62 -25.50 -4.06 -14.08
N LYS A 63 -26.19 -2.92 -14.18
CA LYS A 63 -26.34 -2.13 -15.43
C LYS A 63 -25.66 -0.77 -15.37
N LEU A 64 -24.95 -0.47 -14.30
CA LEU A 64 -24.27 0.81 -14.09
C LEU A 64 -23.06 0.94 -15.01
N SER A 65 -22.76 2.17 -15.42
CA SER A 65 -21.51 2.48 -16.12
C SER A 65 -20.30 2.37 -15.18
N GLU A 66 -19.11 2.21 -15.75
CA GLU A 66 -17.86 2.15 -14.98
C GLU A 66 -17.63 3.44 -14.18
N ASP A 67 -17.93 4.60 -14.78
CA ASP A 67 -17.83 5.90 -14.10
C ASP A 67 -18.78 6.01 -12.91
N GLU A 68 -20.02 5.51 -13.05
CA GLU A 68 -20.99 5.53 -11.97
C GLU A 68 -20.60 4.58 -10.83
N ILE A 69 -20.11 3.38 -11.15
CA ILE A 69 -19.59 2.44 -10.16
C ILE A 69 -18.41 3.08 -9.42
N LEU A 70 -17.47 3.71 -10.13
CA LEU A 70 -16.30 4.35 -9.53
C LEU A 70 -16.71 5.51 -8.60
N MET A 71 -17.64 6.35 -9.03
CA MET A 71 -18.18 7.45 -8.23
C MET A 71 -18.82 6.93 -6.95
N ARG A 72 -19.71 5.93 -7.05
CA ARG A 72 -20.40 5.34 -5.89
C ARG A 72 -19.44 4.63 -4.96
N TYR A 73 -18.44 3.93 -5.51
CA TYR A 73 -17.37 3.30 -4.74
C TYR A 73 -16.62 4.33 -3.89
N ARG A 74 -16.15 5.45 -4.49
CA ARG A 74 -15.44 6.51 -3.75
C ARG A 74 -16.30 7.04 -2.61
N ARG A 75 -17.55 7.36 -2.91
CA ARG A 75 -18.51 7.84 -1.91
C ARG A 75 -18.66 6.86 -0.75
N ALA A 76 -18.84 5.57 -1.03
CA ALA A 76 -18.99 4.54 -0.01
C ALA A 76 -17.70 4.35 0.82
N TYR A 77 -16.54 4.42 0.16
CA TYR A 77 -15.23 4.22 0.79
C TYR A 77 -14.80 5.37 1.70
N GLU A 78 -15.23 6.59 1.37
CA GLU A 78 -15.00 7.80 2.16
C GLU A 78 -15.90 7.87 3.40
N GLN A 79 -17.00 7.12 3.44
CA GLN A 79 -17.85 7.08 4.63
C GLN A 79 -17.14 6.40 5.81
N PRO A 80 -17.36 6.89 7.04
CA PRO A 80 -16.89 6.19 8.22
C PRO A 80 -17.53 4.81 8.32
N TRP A 81 -16.71 3.80 8.62
CA TRP A 81 -17.16 2.43 8.83
C TRP A 81 -17.04 2.07 10.31
N GLY A 82 -18.17 1.78 10.96
CA GLY A 82 -18.22 1.52 12.40
C GLY A 82 -17.92 2.76 13.25
N ARG A 83 -17.50 2.54 14.50
CA ARG A 83 -17.23 3.60 15.49
C ARG A 83 -15.73 3.89 15.69
N SER A 84 -14.86 3.15 15.01
CA SER A 84 -13.40 3.23 15.15
C SER A 84 -12.75 3.70 13.86
N ARG A 85 -11.50 4.19 13.95
CA ARG A 85 -10.65 4.46 12.77
C ARG A 85 -10.17 3.16 12.09
N ILE A 86 -10.25 2.03 12.79
CA ILE A 86 -9.92 0.70 12.24
C ILE A 86 -11.17 0.16 11.54
N ARG A 87 -11.04 -0.15 10.25
CA ARG A 87 -12.17 -0.63 9.43
C ARG A 87 -12.50 -2.10 9.67
N TYR A 88 -11.50 -2.91 9.95
CA TYR A 88 -11.66 -4.31 10.30
C TYR A 88 -10.38 -4.84 10.94
N VAL A 89 -10.53 -5.87 11.78
CA VAL A 89 -9.49 -6.78 12.24
C VAL A 89 -10.01 -8.16 11.90
N ASP A 90 -9.15 -9.02 11.38
CA ASP A 90 -9.47 -10.33 10.80
C ASP A 90 -10.39 -10.24 9.58
N ASP A 91 -11.71 -10.31 9.79
CA ASP A 91 -12.68 -10.44 8.71
C ASP A 91 -13.09 -9.08 8.14
N GLY A 92 -12.44 -8.72 7.02
CA GLY A 92 -12.80 -7.53 6.23
C GLY A 92 -13.99 -7.75 5.29
N ARG A 93 -14.56 -8.96 5.19
CA ARG A 93 -15.64 -9.27 4.24
C ARG A 93 -16.89 -8.42 4.45
N PRO A 94 -17.38 -8.17 5.68
CA PRO A 94 -18.56 -7.32 5.88
C PRO A 94 -18.37 -5.89 5.35
N PHE A 95 -17.17 -5.33 5.54
CA PHE A 95 -16.80 -4.04 4.98
C PHE A 95 -16.82 -4.07 3.45
N TRP A 96 -16.12 -5.03 2.85
CA TRP A 96 -16.05 -5.12 1.38
C TRP A 96 -17.40 -5.43 0.75
N GLN A 97 -18.24 -6.23 1.38
CA GLN A 97 -19.60 -6.51 0.92
C GLN A 97 -20.46 -5.25 0.92
N HIS A 98 -20.34 -4.43 1.97
CA HIS A 98 -21.00 -3.12 2.00
C HIS A 98 -20.52 -2.20 0.87
N ILE A 99 -19.20 -2.15 0.62
CA ILE A 99 -18.63 -1.34 -0.47
C ILE A 99 -19.13 -1.82 -1.83
N VAL A 100 -19.15 -3.13 -2.09
CA VAL A 100 -19.64 -3.71 -3.35
C VAL A 100 -21.13 -3.41 -3.55
N ASN A 101 -21.95 -3.62 -2.53
CA ASN A 101 -23.39 -3.32 -2.61
C ASN A 101 -23.63 -1.82 -2.85
N SER A 102 -22.91 -0.96 -2.12
CA SER A 102 -23.06 0.50 -2.25
C SER A 102 -22.57 1.02 -3.61
N SER A 103 -21.54 0.40 -4.20
CA SER A 103 -20.98 0.83 -5.49
C SER A 103 -21.81 0.34 -6.68
N THR A 104 -22.39 -0.85 -6.59
CA THR A 104 -23.05 -1.52 -7.74
C THR A 104 -24.57 -1.56 -7.65
N GLY A 105 -25.12 -1.38 -6.45
CA GLY A 105 -26.54 -1.61 -6.16
C GLY A 105 -26.96 -3.08 -6.14
N CYS A 106 -26.02 -4.03 -6.28
CA CYS A 106 -26.29 -5.45 -6.23
C CYS A 106 -25.96 -6.01 -4.84
N SER A 107 -26.95 -6.63 -4.21
CA SER A 107 -26.83 -7.25 -2.88
C SER A 107 -26.69 -8.78 -2.95
N ASP A 108 -26.54 -9.34 -4.16
CA ASP A 108 -26.34 -10.77 -4.35
C ASP A 108 -25.02 -11.23 -3.70
N SER A 109 -25.10 -12.20 -2.78
CA SER A 109 -23.93 -12.74 -2.11
C SER A 109 -22.98 -13.45 -3.08
N GLN A 110 -23.50 -14.11 -4.12
CA GLN A 110 -22.66 -14.80 -5.11
C GLN A 110 -21.81 -13.81 -5.92
N TYR A 111 -22.36 -12.63 -6.22
CA TYR A 111 -21.60 -11.56 -6.85
C TYR A 111 -20.44 -11.08 -5.99
N PHE A 112 -20.70 -10.86 -4.70
CA PHE A 112 -19.66 -10.52 -3.75
C PHE A 112 -18.59 -11.60 -3.66
N GLU A 113 -18.98 -12.87 -3.50
CA GLU A 113 -18.02 -13.99 -3.41
C GLU A 113 -17.11 -14.06 -4.63
N GLU A 114 -17.67 -13.91 -5.83
CA GLU A 114 -16.89 -13.97 -7.06
C GLU A 114 -15.91 -12.81 -7.19
N LEU A 115 -16.36 -11.59 -6.91
CA LEU A 115 -15.47 -10.43 -6.87
C LEU A 115 -14.38 -10.60 -5.82
N TYR A 116 -14.76 -11.04 -4.62
CA TYR A 116 -13.84 -11.21 -3.51
C TYR A 116 -12.76 -12.23 -3.85
N ASN A 117 -13.15 -13.34 -4.47
CA ASN A 117 -12.25 -14.41 -4.93
C ASN A 117 -11.37 -13.96 -6.11
N TYR A 118 -11.90 -13.20 -7.07
CA TYR A 118 -11.11 -12.66 -8.19
C TYR A 118 -9.89 -11.87 -7.68
N TYR A 119 -10.07 -11.02 -6.67
CA TYR A 119 -8.97 -10.24 -6.06
C TYR A 119 -7.99 -11.06 -5.21
N THR A 120 -8.19 -12.36 -5.05
CA THR A 120 -7.19 -13.28 -4.46
C THR A 120 -6.28 -13.94 -5.51
N THR A 121 -6.58 -13.76 -6.80
CA THR A 121 -5.87 -14.41 -7.90
C THR A 121 -4.81 -13.51 -8.54
N ASP A 122 -3.87 -14.14 -9.23
CA ASP A 122 -2.86 -13.50 -10.09
C ASP A 122 -3.46 -12.77 -11.32
N LYS A 123 -4.73 -13.03 -11.67
CA LYS A 123 -5.41 -12.32 -12.75
C LYS A 123 -5.69 -10.87 -12.39
N ALA A 124 -5.98 -10.61 -11.11
CA ALA A 124 -6.33 -9.29 -10.62
C ALA A 124 -5.11 -8.38 -10.40
N TRP A 125 -3.91 -8.96 -10.27
CA TRP A 125 -2.72 -8.26 -9.82
C TRP A 125 -1.49 -8.65 -10.62
N HIS A 126 -0.56 -7.73 -10.80
CA HIS A 126 0.77 -8.05 -11.32
C HIS A 126 1.84 -7.31 -10.52
N LEU A 127 3.07 -7.79 -10.61
CA LEU A 127 4.22 -7.12 -10.02
C LEU A 127 4.48 -5.79 -10.72
N CYS A 128 4.73 -4.74 -9.95
CA CYS A 128 5.05 -3.42 -10.51
C CYS A 128 6.33 -3.44 -11.36
N ASP A 129 7.31 -4.27 -10.98
CA ASP A 129 8.53 -4.53 -11.76
C ASP A 129 8.68 -6.05 -11.96
N PRO A 130 8.69 -6.55 -13.21
CA PRO A 130 8.90 -7.97 -13.49
C PRO A 130 10.29 -8.48 -13.08
N ASN A 131 11.26 -7.60 -12.84
CA ASN A 131 12.60 -7.94 -12.36
C ASN A 131 12.77 -7.82 -10.84
N ALA A 132 11.69 -7.52 -10.10
CA ALA A 132 11.75 -7.33 -8.64
C ALA A 132 12.42 -8.50 -7.91
N GLU A 133 12.18 -9.74 -8.37
CA GLU A 133 12.82 -10.94 -7.83
C GLU A 133 14.34 -10.84 -7.75
N LYS A 134 14.99 -10.32 -8.80
CA LYS A 134 16.46 -10.22 -8.87
C LYS A 134 16.97 -9.27 -7.80
N VAL A 135 16.27 -8.15 -7.59
CA VAL A 135 16.61 -7.13 -6.59
C VAL A 135 16.49 -7.71 -5.19
N PHE A 136 15.36 -8.36 -4.86
CA PHE A 136 15.17 -8.95 -3.55
C PHE A 136 16.15 -10.10 -3.26
N LYS A 137 16.45 -10.95 -4.26
CA LYS A 137 17.48 -11.98 -4.15
C LYS A 137 18.87 -11.38 -3.89
N ALA A 138 19.23 -10.30 -4.58
CA ALA A 138 20.50 -9.62 -4.36
C ALA A 138 20.59 -9.06 -2.93
N LEU A 139 19.53 -8.40 -2.45
CA LEU A 139 19.46 -7.87 -1.08
C LEU A 139 19.59 -8.97 -0.02
N LYS A 140 18.91 -10.12 -0.20
CA LYS A 140 19.04 -11.27 0.72
C LYS A 140 20.45 -11.84 0.74
N LYS A 141 21.07 -12.01 -0.44
CA LYS A 141 22.47 -12.47 -0.53
C LYS A 141 23.43 -11.52 0.18
N ALA A 142 23.10 -10.24 0.18
CA ALA A 142 23.89 -9.22 0.83
C ALA A 142 23.58 -9.06 2.34
N GLY A 143 22.77 -9.96 2.92
CA GLY A 143 22.49 -10.03 4.35
C GLY A 143 21.36 -9.11 4.83
N VAL A 144 20.62 -8.46 3.92
CA VAL A 144 19.48 -7.61 4.27
C VAL A 144 18.26 -8.48 4.54
N LYS A 145 17.61 -8.26 5.69
CA LYS A 145 16.32 -8.88 6.02
C LYS A 145 15.17 -8.20 5.28
N LEU A 146 14.28 -8.97 4.69
CA LEU A 146 13.16 -8.43 3.91
C LEU A 146 11.84 -8.72 4.61
N ALA A 147 10.96 -7.72 4.73
CA ALA A 147 9.62 -7.95 5.24
C ALA A 147 8.57 -7.12 4.51
N ILE A 148 7.37 -7.68 4.36
CA ILE A 148 6.19 -6.93 3.91
C ILE A 148 5.49 -6.35 5.14
N VAL A 149 5.16 -5.06 5.08
CA VAL A 149 4.33 -4.38 6.08
C VAL A 149 3.26 -3.61 5.31
N SER A 150 2.01 -4.09 5.34
CA SER A 150 0.96 -3.50 4.52
C SER A 150 -0.36 -3.33 5.27
N ASN A 151 -1.03 -2.22 4.97
CA ASN A 151 -2.39 -1.97 5.41
C ASN A 151 -3.38 -2.67 4.46
N PHE A 152 -3.47 -4.00 4.57
CA PHE A 152 -4.30 -4.85 3.71
C PHE A 152 -5.14 -5.83 4.54
N ASP A 153 -6.14 -6.44 3.90
CA ASP A 153 -6.89 -7.53 4.53
C ASP A 153 -6.16 -8.88 4.49
N THR A 154 -6.79 -9.90 5.07
CA THR A 154 -6.26 -11.26 5.19
C THR A 154 -6.02 -11.96 3.84
N ARG A 155 -6.43 -11.37 2.70
CA ARG A 155 -6.15 -11.91 1.35
C ARG A 155 -4.71 -11.71 0.89
N LEU A 156 -3.92 -10.87 1.56
CA LEU A 156 -2.55 -10.57 1.10
C LEU A 156 -1.67 -11.82 1.03
N ARG A 157 -1.72 -12.71 2.03
CA ARG A 157 -0.91 -13.94 2.04
C ARG A 157 -1.26 -14.89 0.88
N PRO A 158 -2.55 -15.26 0.67
CA PRO A 158 -2.94 -16.00 -0.53
C PRO A 158 -2.50 -15.34 -1.83
N LEU A 159 -2.63 -14.02 -1.94
CA LEU A 159 -2.27 -13.27 -3.15
C LEU A 159 -0.77 -13.38 -3.47
N LEU A 160 0.10 -13.19 -2.48
CA LEU A 160 1.56 -13.28 -2.68
C LEU A 160 2.00 -14.69 -3.06
N ARG A 161 1.29 -15.72 -2.56
CA ARG A 161 1.50 -17.11 -3.00
C ARG A 161 1.04 -17.34 -4.44
N ALA A 162 -0.11 -16.79 -4.83
CA ALA A 162 -0.59 -16.87 -6.21
C ALA A 162 0.38 -16.19 -7.20
N LEU A 163 0.99 -15.09 -6.78
CA LEU A 163 2.04 -14.38 -7.54
C LEU A 163 3.44 -14.99 -7.39
N ASN A 164 3.59 -16.07 -6.62
CA ASN A 164 4.85 -16.75 -6.36
C ASN A 164 5.98 -15.80 -5.90
N CYS A 165 5.67 -14.88 -4.99
CA CYS A 165 6.63 -13.89 -4.49
C CYS A 165 6.73 -13.83 -2.96
N ASP A 166 5.94 -14.63 -2.25
CA ASP A 166 5.96 -14.74 -0.78
C ASP A 166 7.34 -15.16 -0.24
N HIS A 167 8.00 -16.11 -0.92
CA HIS A 167 9.30 -16.64 -0.54
C HIS A 167 10.46 -15.63 -0.67
N TRP A 168 10.22 -14.45 -1.25
CA TRP A 168 11.23 -13.39 -1.30
C TRP A 168 11.42 -12.72 0.05
N PHE A 169 10.44 -12.80 0.94
CA PHE A 169 10.42 -12.09 2.21
C PHE A 169 10.65 -13.03 3.39
N ASP A 170 11.32 -12.53 4.42
CA ASP A 170 11.57 -13.27 5.66
C ASP A 170 10.41 -13.13 6.66
N ALA A 171 9.60 -12.08 6.54
CA ALA A 171 8.43 -11.84 7.39
C ALA A 171 7.33 -11.07 6.66
N LEU A 172 6.09 -11.25 7.11
CA LEU A 172 4.91 -10.52 6.61
C LEU A 172 4.06 -10.05 7.80
N ALA A 173 3.81 -8.74 7.85
CA ALA A 173 2.91 -8.09 8.80
C ALA A 173 1.74 -7.44 8.03
N VAL A 174 0.53 -7.88 8.33
CA VAL A 174 -0.72 -7.45 7.67
C VAL A 174 -1.59 -6.76 8.71
N SER A 175 -2.06 -5.54 8.45
CA SER A 175 -2.83 -4.77 9.43
C SER A 175 -4.14 -5.44 9.87
N ALA A 176 -4.76 -6.27 9.03
CA ALA A 176 -5.92 -7.05 9.43
C ALA A 176 -5.57 -8.22 10.38
N GLU A 177 -4.37 -8.79 10.30
CA GLU A 177 -3.96 -9.93 11.13
C GLU A 177 -3.32 -9.50 12.46
N VAL A 178 -2.79 -8.28 12.50
CA VAL A 178 -2.07 -7.74 13.63
C VAL A 178 -2.73 -6.42 13.98
N VAL A 179 -3.20 -6.26 15.24
CA VAL A 179 -3.65 -4.96 15.74
C VAL A 179 -2.44 -4.01 15.79
N ILE A 180 -2.12 -3.39 14.65
CA ILE A 180 -1.07 -2.39 14.53
C ILE A 180 -1.75 -1.04 14.53
N THR A 181 -1.76 -0.40 15.70
CA THR A 181 -2.10 1.02 15.78
C THR A 181 -0.85 1.78 15.36
N PHE A 182 -0.77 2.18 14.09
CA PHE A 182 0.19 3.21 13.72
C PHE A 182 -0.25 4.50 14.43
N ALA A 183 0.55 4.99 15.37
CA ALA A 183 0.46 6.38 15.80
C ALA A 183 0.92 7.26 14.62
N SER A 184 0.07 7.41 13.60
CA SER A 184 0.29 8.34 12.51
C SER A 184 -0.14 9.72 12.97
N GLY A 185 0.86 10.56 13.28
CA GLY A 185 0.70 12.00 13.15
C GLY A 185 0.17 12.31 11.75
N ASP A 186 -0.87 13.14 11.69
CA ASP A 186 -1.53 13.75 10.54
C ASP A 186 -1.04 13.31 9.15
N ARG A 187 -1.71 12.29 8.60
CA ARG A 187 -2.40 12.31 7.30
C ARG A 187 -3.02 10.93 7.10
N GLY A 188 -4.36 10.89 6.97
CA GLY A 188 -5.09 9.67 6.71
C GLY A 188 -4.64 9.03 5.40
N GLN A 189 -4.13 7.81 5.46
CA GLN A 189 -3.94 6.96 4.29
C GLN A 189 -4.70 5.65 4.54
N GLY A 190 -6.01 5.70 4.29
CA GLY A 190 -6.69 4.54 3.72
C GLY A 190 -6.32 4.49 2.23
N PHE A 191 -6.40 3.31 1.60
CA PHE A 191 -6.21 3.09 0.17
C PHE A 191 -6.64 4.30 -0.66
N ASP A 192 -5.69 4.91 -1.38
CA ASP A 192 -5.96 6.06 -2.22
C ASP A 192 -6.72 5.60 -3.48
N PRO A 193 -8.00 6.01 -3.69
CA PRO A 193 -8.72 5.69 -4.90
C PRO A 193 -8.09 6.30 -6.17
N HIS A 194 -7.15 7.24 -6.05
CA HIS A 194 -6.35 7.74 -7.17
C HIS A 194 -5.27 6.75 -7.62
N PHE A 195 -4.90 5.76 -6.80
CA PHE A 195 -3.96 4.70 -7.20
C PHE A 195 -4.56 3.80 -8.30
N LEU A 196 -5.88 3.61 -8.30
CA LEU A 196 -6.62 2.92 -9.36
C LEU A 196 -6.74 3.73 -10.66
N GLN A 197 -6.25 4.97 -10.69
CA GLN A 197 -6.22 5.85 -11.85
C GLN A 197 -4.77 6.18 -12.25
N GLY A 198 -3.91 5.17 -12.41
CA GLY A 198 -2.74 5.26 -13.28
C GLY A 198 -1.77 6.44 -13.09
N ARG A 199 -1.72 7.08 -11.91
CA ARG A 199 -0.76 8.16 -11.64
C ARG A 199 0.34 7.64 -10.71
N ARG A 200 1.54 7.49 -11.26
CA ARG A 200 2.78 7.22 -10.53
C ARG A 200 3.03 8.38 -9.56
N SER A 201 2.91 8.14 -8.26
CA SER A 201 3.43 9.08 -7.26
C SER A 201 4.67 8.45 -6.62
N PHE A 202 5.83 8.93 -7.04
CA PHE A 202 7.08 8.74 -6.29
C PHE A 202 7.05 9.74 -5.13
N SER A 203 6.99 9.27 -3.89
CA SER A 203 7.23 10.11 -2.72
C SER A 203 8.59 9.76 -2.12
N THR A 204 9.58 10.60 -2.38
CA THR A 204 10.84 10.66 -1.63
C THR A 204 10.56 11.30 -0.27
N PHE A 205 10.85 10.58 0.81
CA PHE A 205 10.73 11.11 2.18
C PHE A 205 12.03 11.82 2.56
N GLY A 206 12.02 13.16 2.48
CA GLY A 206 12.99 14.03 3.16
C GLY A 206 12.31 14.69 4.34
N ARG A 207 12.79 14.43 5.56
CA ARG A 207 12.27 15.02 6.79
C ARG A 207 13.39 15.86 7.41
N THR A 208 13.19 17.16 7.51
CA THR A 208 13.76 17.98 8.59
C THR A 208 12.68 18.96 9.05
N GLY A 209 12.24 18.77 10.29
CA GLY A 209 11.49 19.79 11.01
C GLY A 209 12.46 20.71 11.73
N SER A 210 12.06 21.96 11.91
CA SER A 210 12.53 22.79 13.01
C SER A 210 11.35 23.65 13.47
N SER A 211 10.91 23.36 14.69
CA SER A 211 9.97 24.15 15.46
C SER A 211 10.66 25.43 15.92
N LEU A 212 9.98 26.57 15.85
CA LEU A 212 10.22 27.68 16.79
C LEU A 212 8.90 28.42 17.05
N SER A 213 8.53 28.43 18.32
CA SER A 213 7.56 29.29 18.98
C SER A 213 7.85 30.78 18.74
N THR A 214 6.83 31.64 18.78
CA THR A 214 6.61 32.70 19.79
C THR A 214 5.37 33.53 19.43
N LEU A 215 4.68 33.95 20.48
CA LEU A 215 3.54 34.89 20.53
C LEU A 215 3.69 36.16 19.68
N GLY A 216 2.53 36.68 19.28
CA GLY A 216 2.26 38.03 18.80
C GLY A 216 0.75 38.20 18.65
#